data_AF-A0A849QP04-F1
#
_entry.id   AF-A0A849QP04-F1
#
_cell.length_a   1.000
_cell.length_b   1.000
_cell.length_c   1.000
_cell.angle_alpha   90.00
_cell.angle_beta   90.00
_cell.angle_gamma   90.00
#
_symmetry.space_group_name_H-M   'P 1'
#
loop_
_entity.id
_entity.type
_entity.pdbx_description
1 polymer ?
#
loop_
_entity_poly.entity_id
_entity_poly.type
_entity_poly.pdbx_seq_one_letter_code
_entity_poly.pdbx_strand_id
1 'polypeptide(L)'
;MREGVEALVGIGVIPILRALNLHPLRPDLMDVCPDAARPDADRLLRLARFERDVLDAHGLRADVSETMCLPCGGCDLVAHWDV
;
A
#
# COMPACT_ATOMS: atom_id res chain seq x y z
N MET A 1 -8.50 2.09 -7.34
CA MET A 1 -7.56 1.51 -6.36
C MET A 1 -8.02 0.13 -5.91
N ARG A 2 -9.21 0.00 -5.30
CA ARG A 2 -9.74 -1.27 -4.76
C ARG A 2 -9.68 -2.43 -5.77
N GLU A 3 -10.22 -2.21 -6.97
CA GLU A 3 -10.16 -3.16 -8.09
C GLU A 3 -8.73 -3.58 -8.48
N GLY A 4 -7.77 -2.65 -8.41
CA GLY A 4 -6.36 -2.94 -8.73
C GLY A 4 -5.70 -3.83 -7.68
N VAL A 5 -6.03 -3.63 -6.40
CA VAL A 5 -5.56 -4.50 -5.30
C VAL A 5 -6.15 -5.90 -5.48
N GLU A 6 -7.46 -6.00 -5.67
CA GLU A 6 -8.16 -7.28 -5.87
C GLU A 6 -7.64 -8.03 -7.09
N ALA A 7 -7.38 -7.34 -8.20
CA ALA A 7 -6.81 -7.96 -9.40
C ALA A 7 -5.41 -8.53 -9.16
N LEU A 8 -4.53 -7.81 -8.45
CA LEU A 8 -3.18 -8.27 -8.14
C LEU A 8 -3.19 -9.44 -7.14
N VAL A 9 -3.98 -9.33 -6.07
CA VAL A 9 -4.08 -10.40 -5.09
C VAL A 9 -4.69 -11.67 -5.70
N GLY A 10 -5.67 -11.52 -6.60
CA GLY A 10 -6.29 -12.63 -7.32
C GLY A 10 -5.31 -13.46 -8.18
N ILE A 11 -4.15 -12.91 -8.53
CA ILE A 11 -3.07 -13.62 -9.25
C ILE A 11 -1.90 -14.02 -8.33
N GLY A 12 -2.05 -13.90 -7.01
CA GLY A 12 -1.03 -14.30 -6.02
C GLY A 12 0.03 -13.24 -5.71
N VAL A 13 -0.18 -11.98 -6.12
CA VAL A 13 0.74 -10.88 -5.79
C VAL A 13 0.37 -10.30 -4.42
N ILE A 14 1.37 -10.00 -3.60
CA ILE A 14 1.20 -9.19 -2.37
C ILE A 14 1.50 -7.73 -2.74
N PRO A 15 0.49 -6.88 -3.01
CA PRO A 15 0.71 -5.47 -3.29
C PRO A 15 1.21 -4.73 -2.05
N ILE A 16 1.69 -3.50 -2.28
CA ILE A 16 2.05 -2.56 -1.22
C ILE A 16 1.33 -1.25 -1.51
N LEU A 17 0.43 -0.87 -0.62
CA LEU A 17 -0.20 0.45 -0.68
C LEU A 17 0.76 1.52 -0.14
N ARG A 18 1.15 2.45 -1.00
CA ARG A 18 2.05 3.55 -0.65
C ARG A 18 1.47 4.90 -1.06
N ALA A 19 1.50 5.86 -0.14
CA ALA A 19 1.20 7.26 -0.47
C ALA A 19 2.21 7.81 -1.49
N LEU A 20 1.72 8.52 -2.52
CA LEU A 20 2.59 9.14 -3.52
C LEU A 20 3.51 10.18 -2.86
N ASN A 21 4.81 10.10 -3.13
CA ASN A 21 5.79 11.06 -2.63
C ASN A 21 6.00 12.20 -3.64
N LEU A 22 5.63 13.41 -3.25
CA LEU A 22 5.78 14.62 -4.07
C LEU A 22 7.16 15.22 -3.86
N HIS A 23 8.14 14.71 -4.59
CA HIS A 23 9.52 15.14 -4.43
C HIS A 23 9.76 16.49 -5.13
N PRO A 24 10.50 17.46 -4.53
CA PRO A 24 10.78 18.76 -5.15
C PRO A 24 11.52 18.69 -6.50
N LEU A 25 12.25 17.60 -6.75
CA LEU A 25 12.92 17.34 -8.04
C LEU A 25 11.96 16.82 -9.13
N ARG A 26 10.69 16.60 -8.82
CA ARG A 26 9.63 16.17 -9.73
C ARG A 26 8.41 17.11 -9.62
N PRO A 27 8.59 18.40 -9.94
CA PRO A 27 7.50 19.38 -9.84
C PRO A 27 6.35 19.09 -10.82
N ASP A 28 6.66 18.42 -11.93
CA ASP A 28 5.71 17.97 -12.96
C ASP A 28 4.67 16.97 -12.44
N LEU A 29 4.93 16.33 -11.30
CA LEU A 29 4.02 15.34 -10.73
C LEU A 29 2.67 15.95 -10.31
N MET A 30 2.64 17.25 -10.01
CA MET A 30 1.39 17.98 -9.74
C MET A 30 0.56 18.23 -10.99
N ASP A 31 1.18 18.33 -12.16
CA ASP A 31 0.44 18.47 -13.40
C ASP A 31 -0.21 17.14 -13.82
N VAL A 32 0.45 16.02 -13.52
CA VAL A 32 -0.02 14.66 -13.85
C VAL A 32 -0.99 14.12 -12.79
N CYS A 33 -0.78 14.46 -11.52
CA CYS A 33 -1.59 14.02 -10.39
C CYS A 33 -1.95 15.24 -9.51
N PRO A 34 -2.85 16.12 -9.98
CA PRO A 34 -3.16 17.38 -9.29
C PRO A 34 -3.77 17.17 -7.90
N ASP A 35 -4.47 16.05 -7.69
CA ASP A 35 -5.07 15.69 -6.39
C ASP A 35 -4.14 14.84 -5.53
N ALA A 36 -2.87 14.67 -5.93
CA ALA A 36 -1.93 13.92 -5.12
C ALA A 36 -1.65 14.68 -3.83
N ALA A 37 -2.05 14.10 -2.72
CA ALA A 37 -1.71 14.51 -1.39
C ALA A 37 -1.55 13.26 -0.53
N ARG A 38 -0.71 13.35 0.52
CA ARG A 38 -0.64 12.28 1.51
C ARG A 38 -2.02 12.15 2.17
N PRO A 39 -2.62 10.94 2.20
CA PRO A 39 -3.88 10.73 2.92
C PRO A 39 -3.74 11.03 4.41
N ASP A 40 -4.85 11.38 5.06
CA ASP A 40 -4.92 11.47 6.52
C ASP A 40 -4.69 10.11 7.21
N ALA A 41 -4.40 10.15 8.51
CA ALA A 41 -4.09 8.95 9.30
C ALA A 41 -5.24 7.93 9.29
N ASP A 42 -6.49 8.38 9.39
CA ASP A 42 -7.65 7.49 9.41
C ASP A 42 -7.81 6.77 8.07
N ARG A 43 -7.57 7.47 6.96
CA ARG A 43 -7.60 6.89 5.62
C ARG A 43 -6.46 5.89 5.44
N LEU A 44 -5.25 6.18 5.90
CA LEU A 44 -4.14 5.22 5.86
C LEU A 44 -4.49 3.93 6.64
N LEU A 45 -5.03 4.06 7.85
CA LEU A 45 -5.45 2.90 8.65
C LEU A 45 -6.57 2.08 7.99
N ARG A 46 -7.57 2.73 7.38
CA ARG A 46 -8.62 2.04 6.62
C ARG A 46 -8.07 1.29 5.42
N LEU A 47 -7.08 1.86 4.74
CA LEU A 47 -6.44 1.24 3.56
C LEU A 47 -5.57 0.05 3.96
N ALA A 48 -4.78 0.17 5.03
CA ALA A 48 -3.98 -0.94 5.55
C ALA A 48 -4.85 -2.13 6.01
N ARG A 49 -5.98 -1.85 6.68
CA ARG A 49 -6.97 -2.88 7.05
C ARG A 49 -7.58 -3.54 5.82
N PHE A 50 -7.99 -2.75 4.84
CA PHE A 50 -8.51 -3.29 3.58
C PHE A 50 -7.49 -4.19 2.87
N GLU A 51 -6.23 -3.77 2.77
CA GLU A 51 -5.17 -4.57 2.15
C GLU A 51 -5.00 -5.91 2.86
N ARG A 52 -4.95 -5.90 4.21
CA ARG A 52 -4.94 -7.12 5.02
C ARG A 52 -6.16 -8.00 4.75
N ASP A 53 -7.37 -7.46 4.77
CA ASP A 53 -8.60 -8.23 4.58
C ASP A 53 -8.62 -8.96 3.21
N VAL A 54 -8.13 -8.30 2.15
CA VAL A 54 -8.03 -8.91 0.82
C VAL A 54 -6.94 -9.99 0.78
N LEU A 55 -5.78 -9.75 1.39
CA LEU A 55 -4.71 -10.75 1.47
C LEU A 55 -5.18 -12.00 2.24
N ASP A 56 -5.83 -11.81 3.38
CA ASP A 56 -6.40 -12.88 4.21
C ASP A 56 -7.42 -13.71 3.42
N ALA A 57 -8.31 -13.05 2.66
CA ALA A 57 -9.31 -13.73 1.82
C ALA A 57 -8.69 -14.61 0.72
N HIS A 58 -7.46 -14.33 0.31
CA HIS A 58 -6.72 -15.09 -0.70
C HIS A 58 -5.61 -15.97 -0.11
N GLY A 59 -5.51 -16.08 1.22
CA GLY A 59 -4.49 -16.88 1.89
C GLY A 59 -3.06 -16.38 1.70
N LEU A 60 -2.87 -15.10 1.34
CA LEU A 60 -1.57 -14.48 1.17
C LEU A 60 -1.09 -13.87 2.50
N ARG A 61 0.21 -13.98 2.77
CA ARG A 61 0.80 -13.58 4.05
C ARG A 61 2.03 -12.70 3.83
N ALA A 62 1.91 -11.44 4.23
CA ALA A 62 3.01 -10.47 4.09
C ALA A 62 4.05 -10.61 5.21
N ASP A 63 3.65 -11.07 6.40
CA ASP A 63 4.50 -11.23 7.59
C ASP A 63 5.52 -12.36 7.47
N VAL A 64 5.36 -13.27 6.52
CA VAL A 64 6.34 -14.33 6.21
C VAL A 64 7.21 -13.97 5.00
N SER A 65 7.07 -12.76 4.44
CA SER A 65 7.87 -12.33 3.31
C SER A 65 9.31 -12.02 3.73
N GLU A 66 10.26 -12.58 2.99
CA GLU A 66 11.69 -12.32 3.17
C GLU A 66 12.19 -11.12 2.33
N THR A 67 11.30 -10.45 1.59
CA THR A 67 11.66 -9.38 0.66
C THR A 67 11.32 -8.00 1.21
N MET A 68 12.33 -7.12 1.24
CA MET A 68 12.42 -5.85 1.97
C MET A 68 11.13 -5.06 2.22
N CYS A 69 10.35 -4.69 1.19
CA CYS A 69 9.28 -3.71 1.39
C CYS A 69 8.10 -4.24 2.20
N LEU A 70 7.95 -5.56 2.28
CA LEU A 70 6.87 -6.23 3.02
C LEU A 70 7.14 -6.37 4.53
N PRO A 71 8.40 -6.44 5.01
CA PRO A 71 8.69 -6.34 6.45
C PRO A 71 9.36 -5.03 6.90
N CYS A 72 9.76 -4.10 6.03
CA CYS A 72 10.61 -2.97 6.46
C CYS A 72 9.90 -1.88 7.28
N GLY A 73 8.61 -1.64 7.06
CA GLY A 73 7.83 -0.59 7.72
C GLY A 73 8.30 0.86 7.46
N GLY A 74 9.30 1.07 6.58
CA GLY A 74 9.98 2.37 6.48
C GLY A 74 9.23 3.40 5.63
N CYS A 75 8.42 2.97 4.66
CA CYS A 75 7.79 3.86 3.67
C CYS A 75 6.29 4.06 3.90
N ASP A 76 5.59 3.06 4.44
CA ASP A 76 4.16 3.10 4.72
C ASP A 76 3.79 2.01 5.74
N LEU A 77 2.51 1.94 6.10
CA LEU A 77 1.96 0.84 6.90
C LEU A 77 2.09 -0.49 6.13
N VAL A 78 2.34 -1.55 6.88
CA VAL A 78 2.56 -2.89 6.34
C VAL A 78 1.42 -3.80 6.79
N ALA A 79 0.78 -4.49 5.84
CA ALA A 79 -0.23 -5.49 6.16
C ALA A 79 0.37 -6.62 7.02
N HIS A 80 -0.37 -7.07 8.04
CA HIS A 80 0.07 -8.07 9.03
C HIS A 80 1.18 -7.62 9.99
N TRP A 81 1.49 -6.32 10.05
CA TRP A 81 2.44 -5.75 10.99
C TRP A 81 1.76 -4.74 11.92
N ASP A 82 1.40 -5.19 13.13
CA ASP A 82 0.58 -4.44 14.10
C ASP A 82 1.36 -3.97 15.35
N VAL A 83 2.71 -3.95 15.29
CA VAL A 83 3.60 -3.56 16.42
C VAL A 83 3.93 -2.07 16.47
#